data_AF-A0A954Q1B3-F1
#
_entry.id   AF-A0A954Q1B3-F1
#
_cell.length_a   1.000
_cell.length_b   1.000
_cell.length_c   1.000
_cell.angle_alpha   90.00
_cell.angle_beta   90.00
_cell.angle_gamma   90.00
#
_symmetry.space_group_name_H-M   'P 1'
#
loop_
_entity.id
_entity.type
_entity.pdbx_description
1 polymer ?
#
loop_
_entity_poly.entity_id
_entity_poly.type
_entity_poly.pdbx_seq_one_letter_code
_entity_poly.pdbx_strand_id
1 'polypeptide(L)'
;MSDIRSALSEVISKLKQERDELKLQMHLASMDAKDEYDRISDKVDQLTAQYEPMTDAVEDAADNVFSALGLAADELKIGYQRVRKAISEQR
;
A
#
# COMPACT_ATOMS: atom_id res chain seq x y z
N MET A 1 2.19 -21.07 -7.94
CA MET A 1 2.53 -20.90 -6.50
C MET A 1 3.53 -19.76 -6.31
N SER A 2 4.62 -19.69 -7.10
CA SER A 2 5.50 -18.49 -7.21
C SER A 2 4.79 -17.19 -7.64
N ASP A 3 3.65 -17.32 -8.34
CA ASP A 3 2.94 -16.19 -8.95
C ASP A 3 2.30 -15.23 -7.94
N ILE A 4 1.75 -15.73 -6.82
CA ILE A 4 1.06 -14.90 -5.81
C ILE A 4 2.08 -14.03 -5.07
N ARG A 5 3.23 -14.58 -4.69
CA ARG A 5 4.30 -13.85 -4.01
C ARG A 5 4.86 -12.74 -4.91
N SER A 6 5.09 -13.06 -6.19
CA SER A 6 5.62 -12.12 -7.17
C SER A 6 4.61 -10.99 -7.44
N ALA A 7 3.33 -11.34 -7.60
CA ALA A 7 2.26 -10.35 -7.76
C ALA A 7 2.14 -9.43 -6.54
N LEU A 8 2.18 -10.00 -5.32
CA LEU A 8 2.11 -9.21 -4.09
C LEU A 8 3.33 -8.29 -3.93
N SER A 9 4.54 -8.77 -4.27
CA SER A 9 5.76 -7.94 -4.29
C SER A 9 5.61 -6.73 -5.21
N GLU A 10 5.05 -6.95 -6.40
CA GLU A 10 4.81 -5.89 -7.38
C GLU A 10 3.77 -4.88 -6.85
N VAL A 11 2.70 -5.36 -6.22
CA VAL A 11 1.67 -4.49 -5.63
C VAL A 11 2.25 -3.66 -4.47
N ILE A 12 2.99 -4.27 -3.54
CA ILE A 12 3.63 -3.56 -2.42
C ILE A 12 4.61 -2.51 -2.95
N SER A 13 5.38 -2.84 -3.97
CA SER A 13 6.31 -1.89 -4.61
C SER A 13 5.57 -0.69 -5.21
N LYS A 14 4.44 -0.94 -5.89
CA LYS A 14 3.58 0.14 -6.43
C LYS A 14 2.98 1.00 -5.31
N LEU A 15 2.53 0.40 -4.21
CA LEU A 15 2.00 1.15 -3.05
C LEU A 15 3.06 2.05 -2.42
N LYS A 16 4.30 1.57 -2.29
CA LYS A 16 5.43 2.38 -1.81
C LYS A 16 5.73 3.54 -2.76
N GLN A 17 5.74 3.28 -4.07
CA GLN A 17 5.94 4.32 -5.07
C GLN A 17 4.82 5.38 -5.01
N GLU A 18 3.56 4.96 -4.97
CA GLU A 18 2.41 5.88 -4.91
C GLU A 18 2.40 6.71 -3.62
N ARG A 19 2.76 6.10 -2.48
CA ARG A 19 2.99 6.81 -1.21
C ARG A 19 4.00 7.94 -1.37
N ASP A 20 5.15 7.63 -1.99
CA ASP A 20 6.25 8.57 -2.14
C ASP A 20 5.89 9.70 -3.13
N GLU A 21 5.19 9.38 -4.22
CA GLU A 21 4.66 10.35 -5.18
C GLU A 21 3.63 11.29 -4.53
N LEU A 22 2.68 10.75 -3.76
CA LEU A 22 1.68 11.55 -3.06
C LEU A 22 2.30 12.43 -1.98
N LYS A 23 3.36 11.96 -1.30
CA LYS A 23 4.13 12.75 -0.34
C LYS A 23 4.60 14.08 -0.93
N LEU A 24 5.09 14.04 -2.18
CA LEU A 24 5.58 15.22 -2.87
C LEU A 24 4.47 16.23 -3.16
N GLN A 25 3.23 15.76 -3.34
CA GLN A 25 2.07 16.61 -3.62
C GLN A 25 1.36 17.09 -2.35
N MET A 26 1.70 16.51 -1.19
CA MET A 26 0.98 16.68 0.06
C MET A 26 1.00 18.12 0.59
N HIS A 27 2.02 18.91 0.25
CA HIS A 27 2.07 20.33 0.63
C HIS A 27 0.92 21.16 0.04
N LEU A 28 0.34 20.74 -1.08
CA LEU A 28 -0.81 21.37 -1.75
C LEU A 28 -2.16 20.84 -1.26
N ALA A 29 -2.16 19.78 -0.44
CA ALA A 29 -3.36 19.08 -0.02
C ALA A 29 -4.03 19.76 1.19
N SER A 30 -5.35 19.68 1.27
CA SER A 30 -6.13 19.98 2.48
C SER A 30 -5.71 19.13 3.68
N MET A 31 -6.10 19.56 4.88
CA MET A 31 -5.88 18.79 6.11
C MET A 31 -6.52 17.40 6.04
N ASP A 32 -7.77 17.28 5.58
CA ASP A 32 -8.44 15.98 5.47
C ASP A 32 -7.70 15.00 4.55
N ALA A 33 -7.17 15.49 3.43
CA ALA A 33 -6.38 14.69 2.50
C ALA A 33 -5.02 14.28 3.09
N LYS A 34 -4.41 15.14 3.92
CA LYS A 34 -3.18 14.83 4.68
C LYS A 34 -3.43 13.76 5.71
N ASP A 35 -4.48 13.89 6.51
CA ASP A 35 -4.82 12.94 7.56
C ASP A 35 -5.12 11.54 6.97
N GLU A 36 -5.83 11.49 5.84
CA GLU A 36 -6.10 10.23 5.16
C GLU A 36 -4.83 9.65 4.50
N TYR A 37 -3.96 10.49 3.94
CA TYR A 37 -2.66 10.07 3.44
C TYR A 37 -1.79 9.45 4.53
N ASP A 38 -1.66 10.11 5.68
CA ASP A 38 -0.84 9.64 6.80
C ASP A 38 -1.36 8.28 7.29
N ARG A 39 -2.68 8.15 7.44
CA ARG A 39 -3.34 6.88 7.80
C ARG A 39 -3.01 5.74 6.82
N ILE A 40 -3.07 6.00 5.51
CA ILE A 40 -2.80 4.97 4.50
C ILE A 40 -1.30 4.65 4.44
N SER A 41 -0.45 5.67 4.59
CA SER A 41 1.01 5.53 4.62
C SER A 41 1.47 4.61 5.75
N ASP A 42 0.94 4.82 6.96
CA ASP A 42 1.23 3.97 8.12
C ASP A 42 0.85 2.51 7.85
N LYS A 43 -0.28 2.28 7.17
CA LYS A 43 -0.72 0.92 6.82
C LYS A 43 0.14 0.28 5.74
N VAL A 44 0.69 1.05 4.79
CA VAL A 44 1.66 0.54 3.80
C VAL A 44 2.95 0.10 4.50
N ASP A 45 3.40 0.84 5.51
CA ASP A 45 4.57 0.48 6.30
C ASP A 45 4.30 -0.82 7.10
N GLN A 46 3.12 -0.93 7.71
CA GLN A 46 2.70 -2.17 8.39
C GLN A 46 2.60 -3.36 7.44
N LEU A 47 2.03 -3.17 6.24
CA LEU A 47 1.94 -4.22 5.23
C LEU A 47 3.33 -4.68 4.80
N THR A 48 4.24 -3.74 4.58
CA THR A 48 5.64 -4.02 4.22
C THR A 48 6.34 -4.82 5.31
N ALA A 49 6.23 -4.38 6.57
CA ALA A 49 6.88 -5.04 7.70
C ALA A 49 6.36 -6.47 7.93
N GLN A 50 5.11 -6.76 7.56
CA GLN A 50 4.54 -8.11 7.59
C GLN A 50 5.00 -8.97 6.40
N TYR A 51 5.18 -8.36 5.23
CA TYR A 51 5.57 -9.06 4.02
C TYR A 51 7.06 -9.44 3.98
N GLU A 52 7.97 -8.54 4.39
CA GLU A 52 9.42 -8.76 4.35
C GLU A 52 9.89 -10.07 5.01
N PRO A 53 9.49 -10.44 6.24
CA PRO A 53 9.91 -11.71 6.84
C PRO A 53 9.32 -12.94 6.15
N MET A 54 8.27 -12.77 5.34
CA MET A 54 7.59 -13.88 4.65
C MET A 54 8.19 -14.22 3.29
N THR A 55 8.99 -13.32 2.69
CA THR A 55 9.70 -13.64 1.45
C THR A 55 10.71 -14.76 1.63
N ASP A 56 11.23 -14.91 2.84
CA ASP A 56 12.27 -15.88 3.20
C ASP A 56 11.70 -17.15 3.85
N ALA A 57 10.40 -17.20 4.13
CA ALA A 57 9.73 -18.33 4.78
C ALA A 57 9.29 -19.44 3.79
N VAL A 58 9.24 -20.69 4.31
CA VAL A 58 8.85 -21.91 3.57
C VAL A 58 7.40 -21.82 3.07
N GLU A 59 7.18 -22.16 1.79
CA GLU A 59 5.95 -21.88 1.02
C GLU A 59 4.65 -22.43 1.64
N ASP A 60 4.66 -23.63 2.24
CA ASP A 60 3.42 -24.36 2.58
C ASP A 60 2.57 -23.73 3.71
N ALA A 61 3.13 -22.87 4.55
CA ALA A 61 2.40 -22.24 5.67
C ALA A 61 1.92 -20.80 5.38
N ALA A 62 2.31 -20.22 4.25
CA ALA A 62 2.19 -18.78 4.01
C ALA A 62 1.06 -18.38 3.04
N ASP A 63 0.43 -19.31 2.33
CA ASP A 63 -0.57 -19.00 1.28
C ASP A 63 -1.78 -18.20 1.79
N ASN A 64 -2.36 -18.60 2.92
CA ASN A 64 -3.48 -17.87 3.54
C ASN A 64 -3.06 -16.47 3.96
N VAL A 65 -1.80 -16.32 4.37
CA VAL A 65 -1.25 -15.05 4.82
C VAL A 65 -0.97 -14.13 3.62
N PHE A 66 -0.38 -14.65 2.54
CA PHE A 66 -0.20 -13.89 1.30
C PHE A 66 -1.53 -13.45 0.70
N SER A 67 -2.56 -14.28 0.80
CA SER A 67 -3.92 -13.90 0.37
C SER A 67 -4.49 -12.76 1.21
N ALA A 68 -4.32 -12.80 2.54
CA ALA A 68 -4.73 -11.71 3.43
C ALA A 68 -3.95 -10.41 3.17
N LEU A 69 -2.63 -10.51 2.95
CA LEU A 69 -1.79 -9.37 2.58
C LEU A 69 -2.18 -8.78 1.22
N GLY A 70 -2.57 -9.62 0.25
CA GLY A 70 -3.10 -9.19 -1.05
C GLY A 70 -4.37 -8.37 -0.92
N LEU A 71 -5.34 -8.85 -0.13
CA LEU A 71 -6.58 -8.11 0.15
C LEU A 71 -6.29 -6.76 0.83
N ALA A 72 -5.41 -6.74 1.82
CA ALA A 72 -4.98 -5.50 2.47
C ALA A 72 -4.32 -4.53 1.48
N ALA A 73 -3.49 -5.04 0.57
CA ALA A 73 -2.85 -4.24 -0.47
C ALA A 73 -3.86 -3.61 -1.44
N ASP A 74 -4.89 -4.35 -1.84
CA ASP A 74 -5.97 -3.86 -2.69
C ASP A 74 -6.79 -2.75 -2.00
N GLU A 75 -7.07 -2.89 -0.71
CA GLU A 75 -7.73 -1.85 0.08
C GLU A 75 -6.88 -0.57 0.15
N LEU A 76 -5.57 -0.68 0.35
CA LEU A 76 -4.66 0.46 0.39
C LEU A 76 -4.58 1.19 -0.94
N LYS A 77 -4.60 0.45 -2.05
CA LYS A 77 -4.65 1.02 -3.40
C LYS A 77 -5.91 1.86 -3.60
N ILE A 78 -7.07 1.37 -3.16
CA ILE A 78 -8.32 2.15 -3.19
C ILE A 78 -8.21 3.41 -2.31
N GLY A 79 -7.55 3.29 -1.15
CA GLY A 79 -7.25 4.43 -0.28
C GLY A 79 -6.46 5.53 -1.01
N TYR A 80 -5.33 5.18 -1.63
CA TYR A 80 -4.51 6.19 -2.32
C TYR A 80 -5.22 6.80 -3.52
N GLN A 81 -6.05 6.05 -4.24
CA GLN A 81 -6.90 6.62 -5.30
C GLN A 81 -7.82 7.73 -4.76
N ARG A 82 -8.36 7.57 -3.54
CA ARG A 82 -9.18 8.61 -2.89
C ARG A 82 -8.36 9.83 -2.50
N VAL A 83 -7.18 9.62 -1.90
CA VAL A 83 -6.25 10.71 -1.56
C VAL A 83 -5.87 11.50 -2.82
N ARG A 84 -5.46 10.81 -3.88
CA ARG A 84 -5.12 11.42 -5.15
C ARG A 84 -6.27 12.23 -5.74
N LYS A 85 -7.48 11.68 -5.70
CA LYS A 85 -8.69 12.36 -6.16
C LYS A 85 -8.93 13.63 -5.34
N ALA A 86 -8.86 13.56 -4.02
CA ALA A 86 -9.03 14.70 -3.12
C ALA A 86 -8.01 15.81 -3.39
N ILE A 87 -6.74 15.46 -3.67
CA ILE A 87 -5.70 16.42 -4.05
C ILE A 87 -6.02 17.06 -5.41
N SER A 88 -6.51 16.29 -6.37
CA SER A 88 -6.80 16.79 -7.73
C SER A 88 -8.04 17.70 -7.80
N GLU A 89 -9.06 17.44 -6.98
CA GLU A 89 -10.30 18.23 -6.95
C GLU A 89 -10.12 19.59 -6.25
N GLN A 90 -9.00 19.80 -5.57
CA GLN A 90 -8.66 21.05 -4.89
C GLN A 90 -7.84 22.02 -5.77
N ARG A 91 -7.49 21.62 -7.00
CA ARG A 91 -6.80 22.46 -7.99
C ARG A 91 -7.79 23.12 -8.94
#